data_AF-A0A6M8U4F1-F1
#
_entry.id   AF-A0A6M8U4F1-F1
#
_cell.length_a   1.000
_cell.length_b   1.000
_cell.length_c   1.000
_cell.angle_alpha   90.00
_cell.angle_beta   90.00
_cell.angle_gamma   90.00
#
_symmetry.space_group_name_H-M   'P 1'
#
loop_
_entity.id
_entity.type
_entity.pdbx_description
1 polymer ?
#
loop_
_entity_poly.entity_id
_entity_poly.type
_entity_poly.pdbx_seq_one_letter_code
_entity_poly.pdbx_strand_id
1 'polypeptide(L)'
;MSDYPYLRSLLGGYFNQDYDIINGPDISDEGIIKYYIEHVSDNVLHELLIEIDDFECKFSHNLDASFETQFSPELCLNPIKDFFTLLRKHIIVHLAKRGDTPATP
;
A
#
# COMPACT_ATOMS: atom_id res chain seq x y z
N MET A 1 -2.51 19.79 -5.71
CA MET A 1 -3.28 18.56 -5.95
C MET A 1 -2.30 17.42 -5.82
N SER A 2 -2.57 16.46 -4.96
CA SER A 2 -1.65 15.38 -4.62
C SER A 2 -1.63 14.35 -5.75
N ASP A 3 -0.47 14.08 -6.35
CA ASP A 3 -0.33 13.11 -7.46
C ASP A 3 -0.68 11.66 -7.06
N TYR A 4 -0.74 11.33 -5.77
CA TYR A 4 -0.91 9.96 -5.26
C TYR A 4 -1.90 9.87 -4.08
N PRO A 5 -3.21 10.13 -4.26
CA PRO A 5 -4.20 10.06 -3.20
C PRO A 5 -4.33 8.68 -2.52
N TYR A 6 -4.20 7.56 -3.24
CA TYR A 6 -4.39 6.23 -2.65
C TYR A 6 -3.20 5.80 -1.79
N LEU A 7 -1.96 6.08 -2.23
CA LEU A 7 -0.76 5.92 -1.40
C LEU A 7 -0.82 6.79 -0.15
N ARG A 8 -1.27 8.05 -0.26
CA ARG A 8 -1.46 8.91 0.92
C ARG A 8 -2.50 8.37 1.89
N SER A 9 -3.61 7.83 1.38
CA SER A 9 -4.66 7.24 2.22
C SER A 9 -4.17 5.99 2.94
N LEU A 10 -3.42 5.13 2.25
CA LEU A 10 -2.79 3.95 2.85
C LEU A 10 -1.82 4.37 3.96
N LEU A 11 -0.91 5.29 3.66
CA LEU A 11 0.14 5.68 4.59
C LEU A 11 -0.42 6.43 5.80
N GLY A 12 -1.28 7.42 5.59
CA GLY A 12 -1.85 8.20 6.68
C GLY A 12 -2.90 7.46 7.51
N GLY A 13 -3.56 6.46 6.94
CA GLY A 13 -4.61 5.70 7.63
C GLY A 13 -4.09 4.45 8.34
N TYR A 14 -3.07 3.80 7.79
CA TYR A 14 -2.63 2.47 8.23
C TYR A 14 -1.14 2.38 8.55
N PHE A 15 -0.33 3.40 8.22
CA PHE A 15 1.10 3.45 8.53
C PHE A 15 1.45 4.76 9.26
N ASN A 16 0.59 5.17 10.21
CA ASN A 16 0.76 6.36 11.03
C ASN A 16 1.43 6.03 12.39
N GLN A 17 1.82 7.06 13.15
CA GLN A 17 2.52 6.95 14.45
C GLN A 17 1.81 6.08 15.49
N ASP A 18 0.48 6.03 15.47
CA ASP A 18 -0.31 5.26 16.43
C ASP A 18 -0.53 3.80 15.98
N TYR A 19 0.10 3.36 14.88
CA TYR A 19 -0.16 2.07 14.28
C TYR A 19 0.08 0.90 15.24
N ASP A 20 1.19 0.93 15.98
CA ASP A 20 1.59 -0.07 16.98
C ASP A 20 0.64 -0.11 18.20
N ILE A 21 0.07 1.04 18.55
CA ILE A 21 -0.93 1.18 19.63
C ILE A 21 -2.29 0.63 19.20
N ILE A 22 -2.72 0.88 17.96
CA ILE A 22 -4.04 0.51 17.45
C ILE A 22 -4.11 -0.97 17.08
N ASN A 23 -3.04 -1.51 16.51
CA ASN A 23 -3.03 -2.86 15.95
C ASN A 23 -2.34 -3.87 16.87
N GLY A 24 -1.62 -3.39 17.88
CA GLY A 24 -0.86 -4.22 18.82
C GLY A 24 0.59 -4.43 18.38
N PRO A 25 1.50 -4.72 19.33
CA PRO A 25 2.94 -4.70 19.10
C PRO A 25 3.48 -5.78 18.15
N ASP A 26 2.64 -6.72 17.71
CA ASP A 26 3.03 -7.89 16.91
C ASP A 26 2.55 -7.83 15.44
N ILE A 27 1.90 -6.75 14.99
CA ILE A 27 1.47 -6.68 13.58
C ILE A 27 2.62 -6.20 12.72
N SER A 28 3.18 -7.13 11.96
CA SER A 28 4.17 -6.85 10.92
C SER A 28 3.59 -5.99 9.79
N ASP A 29 4.46 -5.33 9.02
CA ASP A 29 4.12 -4.58 7.80
C ASP A 29 3.20 -5.37 6.86
N GLU A 30 3.45 -6.69 6.74
CA GLU A 30 2.62 -7.59 5.94
C GLU A 30 1.20 -7.75 6.50
N GLY A 31 1.04 -7.79 7.82
CA GLY A 31 -0.26 -7.85 8.49
C GLY A 31 -1.09 -6.59 8.22
N ILE A 32 -0.46 -5.42 8.27
CA ILE A 32 -1.09 -4.12 7.93
C ILE A 32 -1.62 -4.14 6.50
N ILE A 33 -0.76 -4.54 5.56
CA ILE A 33 -1.07 -4.59 4.14
C ILE A 33 -2.28 -5.49 3.89
N LYS A 34 -2.29 -6.69 4.49
CA LYS A 34 -3.43 -7.61 4.38
C LYS A 34 -4.70 -7.01 4.94
N TYR A 35 -4.62 -6.39 6.11
CA TYR A 35 -5.76 -5.75 6.75
C TYR A 35 -6.34 -4.63 5.87
N TYR A 36 -5.50 -3.72 5.37
CA TYR A 36 -5.92 -2.68 4.43
C TYR A 36 -6.64 -3.26 3.22
N ILE A 37 -6.02 -4.26 2.57
CA ILE A 37 -6.54 -4.89 1.35
C ILE A 37 -7.91 -5.53 1.56
N GLU A 38 -8.17 -6.11 2.74
CA GLU A 38 -9.47 -6.70 3.07
C GLU A 38 -10.59 -5.68 3.27
N HIS A 39 -10.25 -4.42 3.57
CA HIS A 39 -11.21 -3.37 3.96
C HIS A 39 -11.47 -2.32 2.88
N VAL A 40 -10.72 -2.32 1.77
CA VAL A 40 -10.93 -1.41 0.64
C VAL A 40 -11.55 -2.12 -0.56
N SER A 41 -12.14 -1.34 -1.48
CA SER A 41 -12.77 -1.90 -2.69
C SER A 41 -11.74 -2.28 -3.75
N ASP A 42 -12.09 -3.23 -4.61
CA ASP A 42 -11.23 -3.69 -5.71
C ASP A 42 -10.80 -2.55 -6.63
N ASN A 43 -11.69 -1.58 -6.88
CA ASN A 43 -11.37 -0.37 -7.66
C ASN A 43 -10.24 0.45 -7.00
N VAL A 44 -10.29 0.64 -5.68
CA VAL A 44 -9.22 1.34 -4.95
C VAL A 44 -7.90 0.58 -5.03
N LEU A 45 -7.95 -0.76 -4.98
CA LEU A 45 -6.77 -1.61 -5.13
C LEU A 45 -6.16 -1.50 -6.54
N HIS A 46 -6.98 -1.45 -7.59
CA HIS A 46 -6.50 -1.24 -8.95
C HIS A 46 -5.84 0.13 -9.13
N GLU A 47 -6.46 1.19 -8.63
CA GLU A 47 -5.89 2.54 -8.71
C GLU A 47 -4.59 2.67 -7.90
N LEU A 48 -4.52 2.02 -6.73
CA LEU A 48 -3.30 1.96 -5.93
C LEU A 48 -2.15 1.28 -6.68
N LEU A 49 -2.41 0.22 -7.44
CA LEU A 49 -1.39 -0.40 -8.29
C LEU A 49 -0.86 0.56 -9.37
N ILE A 50 -1.76 1.33 -9.99
CA ILE A 50 -1.39 2.34 -10.99
C ILE A 50 -0.51 3.43 -10.35
N GLU A 51 -0.85 3.90 -9.16
CA GLU A 51 -0.03 4.88 -8.44
C GLU A 51 1.36 4.35 -8.10
N ILE A 52 1.47 3.09 -7.67
CA ILE A 52 2.76 2.45 -7.38
C ILE A 52 3.60 2.39 -8.65
N ASP A 53 3.03 1.93 -9.77
CA ASP A 53 3.73 1.81 -11.04
C ASP A 53 4.20 3.19 -11.55
N ASP A 54 3.34 4.22 -11.49
CA ASP A 54 3.70 5.59 -11.87
C ASP A 54 4.83 6.15 -10.99
N PHE A 55 4.73 5.95 -9.68
CA PHE A 55 5.73 6.42 -8.74
C PHE A 55 7.09 5.76 -8.97
N GLU A 56 7.13 4.43 -9.13
CA GLU A 56 8.36 3.69 -9.42
C GLU A 56 8.97 4.12 -10.76
N CYS A 57 8.16 4.37 -11.78
CA CYS A 57 8.63 4.87 -13.07
C CYS A 57 9.23 6.27 -12.95
N LYS A 58 8.52 7.20 -12.30
CA LYS A 58 8.87 8.62 -12.19
C LYS A 58 10.10 8.85 -11.31
N PHE A 59 10.27 8.05 -10.26
CA PHE A 59 11.35 8.20 -9.27
C PHE A 59 12.33 7.02 -9.25
N SER A 60 12.44 6.27 -10.36
CA SER A 60 13.28 5.06 -10.48
C SER A 60 14.75 5.24 -10.03
N HIS A 61 15.32 6.44 -10.15
CA HIS A 61 16.70 6.74 -9.76
C HIS A 61 16.89 7.13 -8.29
N ASN A 62 15.82 7.48 -7.58
CA ASN A 62 15.84 8.03 -6.23
C ASN A 62 14.55 7.71 -5.47
N LEU A 63 14.10 6.46 -5.56
CA LEU A 63 12.79 6.00 -5.10
C LEU A 63 12.58 6.30 -3.61
N ASP A 64 13.49 5.82 -2.76
CA ASP A 64 13.37 5.95 -1.30
C ASP A 64 13.36 7.43 -0.88
N ALA A 65 14.31 8.22 -1.38
CA ALA A 65 14.40 9.65 -1.07
C ALA A 65 13.19 10.46 -1.56
N SER A 66 12.65 10.12 -2.74
CA SER A 66 11.44 10.77 -3.27
C SER A 66 10.21 10.40 -2.45
N PHE A 67 10.13 9.15 -2.01
CA PHE A 67 9.06 8.66 -1.15
C PHE A 67 9.07 9.37 0.21
N GLU A 68 10.23 9.45 0.85
CA GLU A 68 10.42 10.20 2.10
C GLU A 68 10.06 11.69 1.94
N THR A 69 10.47 12.30 0.84
CA THR A 69 10.16 13.73 0.57
C THR A 69 8.67 13.95 0.32
N GLN A 70 8.01 13.04 -0.41
CA GLN A 70 6.64 13.25 -0.85
C GLN A 70 5.60 12.85 0.19
N PHE A 71 5.85 11.78 0.93
CA PHE A 71 4.92 11.22 1.90
C PHE A 71 5.33 11.50 3.33
N SER A 72 6.62 11.71 3.59
CA SER A 72 7.19 11.84 4.94
C SER A 72 6.59 10.79 5.88
N PRO A 73 6.72 9.50 5.53
CA PRO A 73 6.11 8.43 6.30
C PRO A 73 6.66 8.49 7.72
N GLU A 74 5.79 8.29 8.69
CA GLU A 74 6.20 8.32 10.10
C GLU A 74 6.89 7.01 10.52
N LEU A 75 6.83 5.98 9.65
CA LEU A 75 7.47 4.69 9.81
C LEU A 75 8.67 4.56 8.87
N CYS A 76 9.71 3.86 9.34
CA CYS A 76 10.90 3.51 8.55
C CYS A 76 10.59 2.38 7.55
N LEU A 77 9.86 2.72 6.48
CA LEU A 77 9.60 1.82 5.36
C LEU A 77 10.82 1.87 4.42
N ASN A 78 11.87 1.10 4.68
CA ASN A 78 13.02 1.04 3.79
C ASN A 78 13.55 -0.39 3.71
N PRO A 79 13.79 -0.95 2.50
CA PRO A 79 13.67 -0.30 1.17
C PRO A 79 12.22 -0.14 0.68
N ILE A 80 11.89 0.99 0.04
CA ILE A 80 10.52 1.25 -0.49
C ILE A 80 10.14 0.28 -1.60
N LYS A 81 11.13 -0.16 -2.38
CA LYS A 81 10.94 -1.18 -3.40
C LYS A 81 10.41 -2.50 -2.82
N ASP A 82 10.88 -2.88 -1.64
CA ASP A 82 10.45 -4.12 -0.98
C ASP A 82 9.02 -3.97 -0.46
N PHE A 83 8.71 -2.81 0.12
CA PHE A 83 7.34 -2.45 0.52
C PHE A 83 6.37 -2.50 -0.66
N PHE A 84 6.67 -1.85 -1.78
CA PHE A 84 5.85 -1.87 -2.99
C PHE A 84 5.73 -3.27 -3.60
N THR A 85 6.80 -4.05 -3.59
CA THR A 85 6.77 -5.44 -4.05
C THR A 85 5.82 -6.28 -3.20
N LEU A 86 5.89 -6.14 -1.86
CA LEU A 86 5.02 -6.85 -0.94
C LEU A 86 3.56 -6.42 -1.10
N LEU A 87 3.29 -5.12 -1.15
CA LEU A 87 1.97 -4.54 -1.36
C LEU A 87 1.34 -5.05 -2.67
N ARG A 88 2.05 -4.93 -3.79
CA ARG A 88 1.62 -5.41 -5.11
C ARG A 88 1.28 -6.90 -5.08
N LYS A 89 2.15 -7.73 -4.49
CA LYS A 89 1.94 -9.18 -4.36
C LYS A 89 0.62 -9.49 -3.66
N HIS A 90 0.34 -8.85 -2.52
CA HIS A 90 -0.89 -9.11 -1.77
C HIS A 90 -2.14 -8.63 -2.49
N ILE A 91 -2.08 -7.47 -3.17
CA ILE A 91 -3.20 -6.96 -3.96
C ILE A 91 -3.55 -7.95 -5.08
N ILE A 92 -2.56 -8.38 -5.86
CA ILE A 92 -2.77 -9.33 -6.98
C ILE A 92 -3.39 -10.64 -6.47
N VAL A 93 -2.88 -11.18 -5.37
CA VAL A 93 -3.42 -12.40 -4.76
C VAL A 93 -4.87 -12.21 -4.29
N HIS A 94 -5.20 -11.06 -3.70
CA HIS A 94 -6.54 -10.75 -3.24
C HIS A 94 -7.53 -10.63 -4.41
N LEU A 95 -7.17 -9.86 -5.43
CA LEU A 95 -8.01 -9.66 -6.62
C LEU A 95 -8.23 -10.98 -7.38
N ALA A 96 -7.21 -11.83 -7.51
CA ALA A 96 -7.36 -13.15 -8.12
C ALA A 96 -8.38 -14.02 -7.37
N LYS A 97 -8.31 -14.07 -6.03
CA LYS A 97 -9.26 -14.82 -5.20
C LYS A 97 -10.71 -14.34 -5.37
N ARG A 98 -10.93 -13.04 -5.60
CA ARG A 98 -12.28 -12.48 -5.80
C ARG A 98 -12.79 -12.65 -7.22
N GLY A 99 -11.91 -12.54 -8.22
CA GLY A 99 -12.21 -12.85 -9.61
C GLY A 99 -12.59 -14.31 -9.87
N ASP A 100 -12.14 -15.24 -9.01
CA ASP A 100 -12.54 -16.65 -9.01
C ASP A 100 -13.86 -16.92 -8.25
N THR A 101 -14.49 -15.90 -7.65
CA THR A 101 -15.79 -16.08 -7.01
C THR A 101 -16.86 -16.03 -8.11
N PRO A 102 -17.54 -17.14 -8.45
CA PRO A 102 -18.64 -17.06 -9.40
C PRO A 102 -19.66 -16.07 -8.85
N ALA A 103 -20.02 -15.07 -9.66
CA ALA A 103 -21.13 -14.18 -9.39
C ALA A 103 -22.32 -15.06 -9.00
N THR A 104 -22.68 -15.03 -7.72
CA THR A 104 -23.75 -15.87 -7.22
C THR A 104 -25.05 -15.33 -7.82
N PRO A 105 -25.82 -16.16 -8.54
CA PRO A 105 -27.04 -15.72 -9.22
C PRO A 105 -28.13 -15.25 -8.25
#